data_AF-A0A537BBN6-F1
#
_entry.id   AF-A0A537BBN6-F1
#
_cell.length_a   1.000
_cell.length_b   1.000
_cell.length_c   1.000
_cell.angle_alpha   90.00
_cell.angle_beta   90.00
_cell.angle_gamma   90.00
#
_symmetry.space_group_name_H-M   'P 1'
#
loop_
_entity.id
_entity.type
_entity.pdbx_description
1 polymer ?
#
loop_
_entity_poly.entity_id
_entity_poly.type
_entity_poly.pdbx_seq_one_letter_code
_entity_poly.pdbx_strand_id
1 'polypeptide(L)'
;MKAGLWKTDWFLGAVVVLVVLVFNRSSDLIPSLEQKAYDLGVQSTSRVPSDKVAVIAIDDTSIANIGRWPWSREIHARMTDLLAGAKTKVIANTVFFSEPQIDPGYVYIAKLLELATPTPEMAPIVALLKEAEQTLNADRRLAESFAKAGNVLLPVFFSIDTPRGRPDGPLPEYL
;
A
#
# COMPACT_ATOMS: atom_id res chain seq x y z
N MET A 1 44.81 -46.94 -3.40
CA MET A 1 45.08 -46.10 -4.59
C MET A 1 43.74 -45.64 -5.18
N LYS A 2 43.26 -44.43 -4.87
CA LYS A 2 42.01 -43.85 -5.44
C LYS A 2 42.33 -42.92 -6.61
N ALA A 3 43.06 -43.42 -7.61
CA ALA A 3 43.52 -42.62 -8.75
C ALA A 3 42.52 -42.57 -9.93
N GLY A 4 41.35 -43.21 -9.79
CA GLY A 4 40.36 -43.34 -10.86
C GLY A 4 39.31 -42.22 -10.93
N LEU A 5 39.08 -41.49 -9.84
CA LEU A 5 38.03 -40.46 -9.78
C LEU A 5 38.40 -39.21 -10.58
N TRP A 6 39.69 -38.87 -10.68
CA TRP A 6 40.17 -37.65 -11.34
C TRP A 6 40.31 -37.77 -12.86
N LYS A 7 40.17 -38.99 -13.40
CA LYS A 7 40.24 -39.25 -14.85
C LYS A 7 38.86 -39.37 -15.51
N THR A 8 37.79 -39.14 -14.75
CA THR A 8 36.43 -39.24 -15.26
C THR A 8 35.87 -37.85 -15.54
N ASP A 9 35.32 -37.65 -16.73
CA ASP A 9 34.84 -36.35 -17.23
C ASP A 9 33.84 -35.65 -16.28
N TRP A 10 33.07 -36.42 -15.49
CA TRP A 10 32.14 -35.87 -14.50
C TRP A 10 32.84 -35.12 -13.36
N PHE A 11 34.04 -35.55 -12.95
CA PHE A 11 34.78 -34.92 -11.84
C PHE A 11 35.32 -33.56 -12.27
N LEU A 12 35.83 -33.47 -13.51
CA LEU A 12 36.25 -32.19 -14.10
C LEU A 12 35.07 -31.22 -14.20
N GLY A 13 33.90 -31.71 -14.64
CA GLY A 13 32.66 -30.93 -14.65
C GLY A 13 32.30 -30.40 -13.26
N ALA A 14 32.35 -31.25 -12.22
CA ALA A 14 32.06 -30.85 -10.85
C ALA A 14 33.04 -29.79 -10.30
N VAL A 15 34.34 -29.93 -10.61
CA VAL A 15 35.35 -28.94 -10.21
C VAL A 15 35.13 -27.60 -10.90
N VAL A 16 34.82 -27.60 -12.21
CA VAL A 16 34.51 -26.36 -12.96
C VAL A 16 33.29 -25.66 -12.37
N VAL A 17 32.21 -26.39 -12.09
CA VAL A 17 31.01 -25.84 -11.44
C VAL A 17 31.35 -25.22 -10.09
N LEU A 18 32.15 -25.92 -9.27
CA LEU A 18 32.54 -25.42 -7.95
C LEU A 18 33.38 -24.14 -8.05
N VAL A 19 34.32 -24.07 -8.99
CA VAL A 19 35.12 -22.86 -9.24
C VAL A 19 34.24 -21.70 -9.69
N VAL A 20 33.30 -21.92 -10.61
CA VAL A 20 32.35 -20.89 -11.07
C VAL A 20 31.48 -20.41 -9.91
N LEU A 21 30.98 -21.31 -9.05
CA LEU A 21 30.18 -20.94 -7.88
C LEU A 21 30.98 -20.11 -6.87
N VAL A 22 32.23 -20.50 -6.59
CA VAL A 22 33.12 -19.74 -5.69
C VAL A 22 33.44 -18.37 -6.29
N PHE A 23 33.74 -18.31 -7.59
CA PHE A 23 33.99 -17.05 -8.29
C PHE A 23 32.76 -16.14 -8.25
N ASN A 24 31.57 -16.67 -8.55
CA ASN A 24 30.30 -15.91 -8.48
C ASN A 24 30.00 -15.40 -7.05
N ARG A 25 30.39 -16.14 -6.01
CA ARG A 25 30.22 -15.72 -4.61
C ARG A 25 31.26 -14.72 -4.12
N SER A 26 32.45 -14.70 -4.73
CA SER A 26 33.57 -13.86 -4.30
C SER A 26 33.78 -12.62 -5.18
N SER A 27 33.08 -12.52 -6.31
CA SER A 27 33.22 -11.46 -7.29
C SER A 27 31.85 -10.94 -7.74
N ASP A 28 31.71 -9.61 -7.77
CA ASP A 28 30.49 -8.95 -8.24
C ASP A 28 30.39 -8.86 -9.77
N LEU A 29 31.38 -9.38 -10.51
CA LEU A 29 31.43 -9.24 -11.98
C LEU A 29 30.24 -9.91 -12.68
N ILE A 30 29.89 -11.14 -12.29
CA ILE A 30 28.77 -11.87 -12.90
C ILE A 30 27.43 -11.19 -12.57
N PRO A 31 27.10 -10.90 -11.28
CA PRO A 31 25.88 -10.16 -10.93
C PRO A 31 25.79 -8.77 -11.59
N SER A 32 26.91 -8.05 -11.66
CA SER A 32 26.97 -6.73 -12.32
C SER A 32 26.61 -6.81 -13.80
N LEU A 33 27.13 -7.82 -14.51
CA LEU A 33 26.86 -8.00 -15.93
C LEU A 33 25.41 -8.42 -16.16
N GLU A 34 24.86 -9.28 -15.29
CA GLU A 34 23.46 -9.68 -15.32
C GLU A 34 22.53 -8.47 -15.13
N GLN A 35 22.76 -7.63 -14.10
CA GLN A 35 21.97 -6.43 -13.85
C GLN A 35 22.03 -5.45 -15.03
N LYS A 36 23.23 -5.22 -15.59
CA LYS A 36 23.36 -4.35 -16.77
C LYS A 36 22.65 -4.94 -18.00
N ALA A 37 22.76 -6.24 -18.23
CA ALA A 37 22.06 -6.90 -19.33
C ALA A 37 20.53 -6.82 -19.14
N TYR A 38 20.06 -6.96 -17.91
CA TYR A 38 18.65 -6.79 -17.54
C TYR A 38 18.17 -5.35 -17.79
N ASP A 39 18.90 -4.35 -17.29
CA ASP A 39 18.58 -2.94 -17.48
C ASP A 39 18.53 -2.56 -18.96
N LEU A 40 19.50 -3.02 -19.76
CA LEU A 40 19.50 -2.84 -21.20
C LEU A 40 18.30 -3.52 -21.86
N GLY A 41 17.96 -4.75 -21.43
CA GLY A 41 16.77 -5.47 -21.89
C GLY A 41 15.47 -4.72 -21.60
N VAL A 42 15.32 -4.21 -20.36
CA VAL A 42 14.16 -3.41 -19.96
C VAL A 42 14.08 -2.11 -20.74
N GLN A 43 15.20 -1.36 -20.87
CA GLN A 43 15.24 -0.11 -21.62
C GLN A 43 15.03 -0.31 -23.12
N SER A 44 15.47 -1.45 -23.69
CA SER A 44 15.21 -1.78 -25.09
C SER A 44 13.73 -2.06 -25.38
N THR A 45 12.94 -2.30 -24.33
CA THR A 45 11.49 -2.44 -24.43
C THR A 45 10.83 -1.08 -24.26
N SER A 46 10.40 -0.45 -25.36
CA SER A 46 9.51 0.71 -25.29
C SER A 46 8.07 0.25 -25.16
N ARG A 47 7.41 0.61 -24.06
CA ARG A 47 5.95 0.50 -23.91
C ARG A 47 5.38 1.89 -23.85
N VAL A 48 4.47 2.22 -24.77
CA VAL A 48 3.70 3.45 -24.69
C VAL A 48 2.80 3.37 -23.46
N PRO A 49 2.94 4.28 -22.47
CA PRO A 49 2.06 4.30 -21.31
C PRO A 49 0.60 4.47 -21.73
N SER A 50 -0.33 3.85 -21.00
CA SER A 50 -1.75 4.07 -21.28
C SER A 50 -2.15 5.49 -20.88
N ASP A 51 -2.84 6.17 -21.78
CA ASP A 51 -3.53 7.44 -21.57
C ASP A 51 -4.73 7.35 -20.61
N LYS A 52 -5.10 6.13 -20.17
CA LYS A 52 -6.22 5.85 -19.27
C LYS A 52 -5.81 5.70 -17.81
N VAL A 53 -4.51 5.80 -17.51
CA VAL A 53 -3.98 5.65 -16.16
C VAL A 53 -3.28 6.93 -15.75
N ALA A 54 -3.73 7.52 -14.65
CA ALA A 54 -3.07 8.65 -14.02
C ALA A 54 -2.48 8.21 -12.67
N VAL A 55 -1.23 8.62 -12.40
CA VAL A 55 -0.59 8.42 -11.10
C VAL A 55 -0.61 9.76 -10.37
N ILE A 56 -1.27 9.79 -9.22
CA ILE A 56 -1.33 10.97 -8.36
C ILE A 56 -0.25 10.80 -7.30
N ALA A 57 0.88 11.47 -7.49
CA ALA A 57 2.00 11.42 -6.56
C ALA A 57 1.77 12.38 -5.37
N ILE A 58 2.25 11.97 -4.21
CA ILE A 58 2.44 12.86 -3.06
C ILE A 58 3.89 13.32 -3.11
N ASP A 59 4.13 14.47 -3.73
CA ASP A 59 5.46 15.05 -3.92
C ASP A 59 5.70 16.26 -3.00
N ASP A 60 6.92 16.80 -3.03
CA ASP A 60 7.31 17.94 -2.21
C ASP A 60 6.43 19.17 -2.47
N THR A 61 6.01 19.38 -3.72
CA THR A 61 5.09 20.47 -4.10
C THR A 61 3.73 20.29 -3.43
N SER A 62 3.19 19.07 -3.43
CA SER A 62 1.92 18.74 -2.78
C SER A 62 2.01 18.93 -1.27
N ILE A 63 3.12 18.49 -0.64
CA ILE A 63 3.35 18.69 0.80
C ILE A 63 3.47 20.18 1.14
N ALA A 64 4.17 20.96 0.32
CA ALA A 64 4.29 22.40 0.52
C ALA A 64 2.93 23.13 0.42
N ASN A 65 2.05 22.69 -0.49
CA ASN A 65 0.76 23.32 -0.74
C ASN A 65 -0.36 22.88 0.21
N ILE A 66 -0.41 21.60 0.57
CA ILE A 66 -1.51 21.00 1.37
C ILE A 66 -1.16 20.97 2.85
N GLY A 67 0.12 20.78 3.16
CA GLY A 67 0.63 20.65 4.52
C GLY A 67 1.35 19.33 4.75
N ARG A 68 1.77 19.15 6.00
CA ARG A 68 2.62 18.02 6.42
C ARG A 68 1.87 16.69 6.29
N TRP A 69 2.53 15.72 5.66
CA TRP A 69 2.10 14.32 5.63
C TRP A 69 2.34 13.63 7.01
N PRO A 70 1.48 12.70 7.47
CA PRO A 70 0.24 12.22 6.85
C PRO A 70 -0.89 13.24 6.91
N TRP A 71 -1.64 13.35 5.81
CA TRP A 71 -2.78 14.26 5.73
C TRP A 71 -4.01 13.71 6.45
N SER A 72 -4.90 14.61 6.85
CA SER A 72 -6.20 14.26 7.40
C SER A 72 -7.03 13.45 6.41
N ARG A 73 -7.85 12.52 6.90
CA ARG A 73 -8.81 11.71 6.14
C ARG A 73 -9.79 12.58 5.35
N GLU A 74 -10.05 13.81 5.79
CA GLU A 74 -10.84 14.77 5.04
C GLU A 74 -10.21 15.17 3.69
N ILE A 75 -8.89 15.29 3.63
CA ILE A 75 -8.16 15.60 2.40
C ILE A 75 -8.28 14.42 1.42
N HIS A 76 -8.16 13.19 1.93
CA HIS A 76 -8.37 11.99 1.14
C HIS A 76 -9.82 11.88 0.63
N ALA A 77 -10.81 12.20 1.47
CA ALA A 77 -12.23 12.19 1.08
C ALA A 77 -12.49 13.20 -0.06
N ARG A 78 -11.99 14.43 0.09
CA ARG A 78 -12.11 15.46 -0.95
C ARG A 78 -11.45 15.04 -2.25
N MET A 79 -10.27 14.42 -2.17
CA MET A 79 -9.57 13.90 -3.35
C MET A 79 -10.42 12.84 -4.06
N THR A 80 -10.97 11.88 -3.31
CA THR A 80 -11.85 10.85 -3.87
C THR A 80 -13.11 11.44 -4.50
N ASP A 81 -13.75 12.44 -3.86
CA ASP A 81 -14.92 13.10 -4.42
C ASP A 81 -14.62 13.79 -5.76
N LEU A 82 -13.46 14.44 -5.88
CA LEU A 82 -13.01 15.08 -7.12
C LEU A 82 -12.77 14.05 -8.23
N LEU A 83 -12.11 12.94 -7.90
CA LEU A 83 -11.83 11.86 -8.86
C LEU A 83 -13.12 11.15 -9.31
N ALA A 84 -14.03 10.88 -8.37
CA ALA A 84 -15.34 10.33 -8.68
C ALA A 84 -16.15 11.29 -9.58
N GLY A 85 -16.08 12.61 -9.34
CA GLY A 85 -16.67 13.63 -10.19
C GLY A 85 -16.12 13.64 -11.62
N ALA A 86 -14.84 13.30 -11.79
CA ALA A 86 -14.20 13.11 -13.09
C ALA A 86 -14.59 11.79 -13.80
N LYS A 87 -15.50 10.98 -13.21
CA LYS A 87 -15.99 9.71 -13.75
C LYS A 87 -14.89 8.67 -13.99
N THR A 88 -13.87 8.64 -13.13
CA THR A 88 -12.83 7.60 -13.17
C THR A 88 -13.45 6.21 -13.03
N LYS A 89 -12.94 5.21 -13.78
CA LYS A 89 -13.44 3.83 -13.69
C LYS A 89 -13.08 3.15 -12.37
N VAL A 90 -11.87 3.39 -11.86
CA VAL A 90 -11.33 2.81 -10.62
C VAL A 90 -10.44 3.85 -9.96
N ILE A 91 -10.51 3.95 -8.63
CA ILE A 91 -9.60 4.77 -7.82
C ILE A 91 -8.81 3.81 -6.92
N ALA A 92 -7.52 3.62 -7.19
CA ALA A 92 -6.66 2.77 -6.35
C ALA A 92 -5.88 3.64 -5.35
N ASN A 93 -6.07 3.39 -4.06
CA ASN A 93 -5.30 4.05 -3.01
C ASN A 93 -4.14 3.16 -2.56
N THR A 94 -3.00 3.76 -2.25
CA THR A 94 -1.81 3.08 -1.73
C THR A 94 -1.53 3.41 -0.26
N VAL A 95 -2.32 4.31 0.33
CA VAL A 95 -2.24 4.69 1.74
C VAL A 95 -2.98 3.66 2.59
N PHE A 96 -2.36 3.22 3.68
CA PHE A 96 -3.00 2.34 4.65
C PHE A 96 -3.78 3.16 5.70
N PHE A 97 -5.04 2.75 5.92
CA PHE A 97 -5.96 3.35 6.87
C PHE A 97 -6.18 2.41 8.07
N SER A 98 -5.09 1.89 8.65
CA SER A 98 -5.14 0.81 9.65
C SER A 98 -5.60 1.24 11.04
N GLU A 99 -5.43 2.52 11.37
CA GLU A 99 -5.81 3.10 12.65
C GLU A 99 -6.84 4.22 12.44
N PRO A 100 -7.81 4.35 13.37
CA PRO A 100 -8.73 5.48 13.36
C PRO A 100 -7.98 6.81 13.49
N GLN A 101 -8.36 7.81 12.69
CA GLN A 101 -7.91 9.17 12.91
C GLN A 101 -8.73 9.79 14.06
N ILE A 102 -8.06 10.08 15.17
CA ILE A 102 -8.68 10.73 16.33
C ILE A 102 -8.22 12.18 16.42
N ASP A 103 -9.09 13.10 16.00
CA ASP A 103 -8.87 14.52 16.20
C ASP A 103 -9.00 14.88 17.70
N PRO A 104 -8.08 15.67 18.29
CA PRO A 104 -8.08 15.93 19.74
C PRO A 104 -9.40 16.50 20.26
N GLY A 105 -10.07 17.35 19.47
CA GLY A 105 -11.36 17.93 19.83
C GLY A 105 -12.53 16.95 19.74
N TYR A 106 -12.49 16.01 18.79
CA TYR A 106 -13.56 15.03 18.56
C TYR A 106 -13.84 14.19 19.81
N VAL A 107 -12.79 13.80 20.54
CA VAL A 107 -12.92 13.00 21.77
C VAL A 107 -13.76 13.71 22.83
N TYR A 108 -13.59 15.03 22.99
CA TYR A 108 -14.36 15.79 23.97
C TYR A 108 -15.80 16.03 23.51
N ILE A 109 -16.02 16.26 22.22
CA ILE A 109 -17.39 16.38 21.66
C ILE A 109 -18.17 15.09 21.85
N ALA A 110 -17.55 13.93 21.59
CA ALA A 110 -18.16 12.63 21.83
C ALA A 110 -18.56 12.45 23.31
N LYS A 111 -17.67 12.78 24.25
CA LYS A 111 -17.97 12.74 25.69
C LYS A 111 -19.09 13.71 26.09
N LEU A 112 -19.12 14.91 25.52
CA LEU A 112 -20.20 15.87 25.80
C LEU A 112 -21.55 15.38 25.29
N LEU A 113 -21.59 14.71 24.13
CA LEU A 113 -22.80 14.08 23.62
C LEU A 113 -23.30 12.94 24.52
N GLU A 114 -22.39 12.13 25.07
CA GLU A 114 -22.75 11.07 26.02
C GLU A 114 -23.32 11.61 27.34
N LEU A 115 -22.81 12.76 27.80
CA LEU A 115 -23.27 13.42 29.03
C LEU A 115 -24.52 14.28 28.82
N ALA A 116 -24.84 14.66 27.59
CA ALA A 116 -25.95 15.56 27.31
C ALA A 116 -27.29 14.84 27.47
N THR A 117 -28.13 15.34 28.37
CA THR A 117 -29.52 14.91 28.48
C THR A 117 -30.38 15.68 27.47
N PRO A 118 -31.21 14.99 26.65
CA PRO A 118 -32.03 15.63 25.64
C PRO A 118 -33.27 16.28 26.29
N THR A 119 -33.05 17.37 27.02
CA THR A 119 -34.12 18.26 27.49
C THR A 119 -34.44 19.31 26.41
N PRO A 120 -35.66 19.87 26.36
CA PRO A 120 -36.01 20.93 25.40
C PRO A 120 -35.06 22.13 25.45
N GLU A 121 -34.54 22.46 26.64
CA GLU A 121 -33.59 23.56 26.87
C GLU A 121 -32.19 23.26 26.29
N MET A 122 -31.76 21.99 26.36
CA MET A 122 -30.47 21.53 25.82
C MET A 122 -30.51 21.22 24.33
N ALA A 123 -31.69 21.23 23.70
CA ALA A 123 -31.87 20.85 22.30
C ALA A 123 -30.93 21.59 21.31
N PRO A 124 -30.71 22.92 21.42
CA PRO A 124 -29.78 23.63 20.54
C PRO A 124 -28.32 23.19 20.74
N ILE A 125 -27.92 22.94 21.99
CA ILE A 125 -26.56 22.51 22.32
C ILE A 125 -26.33 21.09 21.80
N VAL A 126 -27.27 20.19 22.01
CA VAL A 126 -27.20 18.81 21.50
C VAL A 126 -27.14 18.80 19.97
N ALA A 127 -27.91 19.67 19.31
CA ALA A 127 -27.85 19.80 17.85
C ALA A 127 -26.46 20.25 17.37
N LEU A 128 -25.89 21.29 18.00
CA LEU A 128 -24.54 21.76 17.69
C LEU A 128 -23.46 20.71 17.95
N LEU A 129 -23.57 19.96 19.06
CA LEU A 129 -22.64 18.88 19.37
C LEU A 129 -22.71 17.75 18.35
N LYS A 130 -23.91 17.41 17.86
CA LYS A 130 -24.08 16.42 16.79
C LYS A 130 -23.48 16.89 15.46
N GLU A 131 -23.69 18.16 15.12
CA GLU A 131 -23.06 18.77 13.93
C GLU A 131 -21.52 18.75 14.04
N ALA A 132 -20.98 19.10 15.21
CA ALA A 132 -19.56 19.06 15.46
C ALA A 132 -18.99 17.63 15.38
N GLU A 133 -19.69 16.64 15.94
CA GLU A 133 -19.31 15.23 15.85
C GLU A 133 -19.26 14.76 14.40
N GLN A 134 -20.28 15.09 13.60
CA GLN A 134 -20.32 14.73 12.18
C GLN A 134 -19.21 15.41 11.37
N THR A 135 -18.94 16.68 11.67
CA THR A 135 -17.93 17.46 10.95
C THR A 135 -16.52 17.02 11.29
N LEU A 136 -16.24 16.73 12.56
CA LEU A 136 -14.90 16.38 13.05
C LEU A 136 -14.56 14.89 12.87
N ASN A 137 -15.53 14.04 12.51
CA ASN A 137 -15.27 12.62 12.26
C ASN A 137 -14.72 12.41 10.84
N ALA A 138 -13.41 12.64 10.68
CA ALA A 138 -12.73 12.56 9.40
C ALA A 138 -12.80 11.17 8.75
N ASP A 139 -12.77 10.09 9.55
CA ASP A 139 -12.90 8.71 9.05
C ASP A 139 -14.30 8.44 8.47
N ARG A 140 -15.36 8.94 9.11
CA ARG A 140 -16.73 8.82 8.57
C ARG A 140 -16.84 9.53 7.24
N ARG A 141 -16.31 10.74 7.13
CA ARG A 141 -16.32 11.51 5.87
C ARG A 141 -15.60 10.76 4.74
N LEU A 142 -14.47 10.13 5.05
CA LEU A 142 -13.74 9.31 4.08
C LEU A 142 -14.54 8.08 3.67
N ALA A 143 -15.12 7.35 4.63
CA ALA A 143 -15.94 6.17 4.36
C ALA A 143 -17.16 6.50 3.50
N GLU A 144 -17.85 7.60 3.77
CA GLU A 144 -18.98 8.09 2.96
C GLU A 144 -18.53 8.46 1.55
N SER A 145 -17.40 9.15 1.39
CA SER A 145 -16.83 9.47 0.08
C SER A 145 -16.49 8.21 -0.72
N PHE A 146 -15.87 7.21 -0.08
CA PHE A 146 -15.55 5.93 -0.71
C PHE A 146 -16.81 5.17 -1.13
N ALA A 147 -17.82 5.11 -0.25
CA ALA A 147 -19.09 4.46 -0.53
C ALA A 147 -19.83 5.14 -1.69
N LYS A 148 -19.82 6.48 -1.71
CA LYS A 148 -20.42 7.29 -2.78
C LYS A 148 -19.71 7.11 -4.12
N ALA A 149 -18.38 7.02 -4.12
CA ALA A 149 -17.60 6.76 -5.32
C ALA A 149 -17.85 5.32 -5.85
N GLY A 150 -17.97 4.34 -4.95
CA GLY A 150 -18.35 2.96 -5.26
C GLY A 150 -17.31 2.14 -6.03
N ASN A 151 -16.13 2.72 -6.32
CA ASN A 151 -15.08 2.12 -7.13
C ASN A 151 -13.66 2.38 -6.58
N VAL A 152 -13.55 2.54 -5.27
CA VAL A 152 -12.28 2.71 -4.56
C VAL A 152 -11.70 1.36 -4.18
N LEU A 153 -10.44 1.12 -4.52
CA LEU A 153 -9.66 -0.03 -4.07
C LEU A 153 -8.70 0.41 -2.96
N LEU A 154 -8.69 -0.36 -1.88
CA LEU A 154 -7.80 -0.13 -0.74
C LEU A 154 -6.66 -1.15 -0.72
N PRO A 155 -5.49 -0.76 -0.22
CA PRO A 155 -4.39 -1.69 -0.08
C PRO A 155 -4.71 -2.66 1.04
N VAL A 156 -4.44 -3.94 0.78
CA VAL A 156 -4.55 -5.01 1.78
C VAL A 156 -3.15 -5.46 2.12
N PHE A 157 -2.83 -5.48 3.42
CA PHE A 157 -1.61 -6.12 3.89
C PHE A 157 -1.85 -7.63 3.98
N PHE A 158 -0.99 -8.40 3.33
CA PHE A 158 -1.01 -9.85 3.35
C PHE A 158 0.40 -10.36 3.67
N SER A 159 0.46 -11.37 4.54
CA SER A 159 1.67 -12.12 4.85
C SER A 159 1.47 -13.58 4.48
N ILE A 160 2.47 -14.18 3.84
CA ILE A 160 2.50 -15.62 3.59
C ILE A 160 2.85 -16.30 4.92
N ASP A 161 1.83 -16.76 5.64
CA ASP A 161 1.94 -17.52 6.88
C ASP A 161 0.91 -18.66 6.85
N THR A 162 0.92 -19.50 7.88
CA THR A 162 -0.02 -20.60 8.07
C THR A 162 -1.46 -20.08 7.92
N PRO A 163 -2.27 -20.64 7.01
CA PRO A 163 -3.63 -20.17 6.78
C PRO A 163 -4.45 -20.13 8.08
N ARG A 164 -4.88 -18.95 8.50
CA ARG A 164 -5.79 -18.79 9.64
C ARG A 164 -7.22 -19.04 9.15
N GLY A 165 -7.71 -20.27 9.30
CA GLY A 165 -9.05 -20.68 8.87
C GLY A 165 -9.22 -22.19 8.77
N ARG A 166 -10.17 -22.65 7.94
CA ARG A 166 -10.27 -24.04 7.48
C ARG A 166 -9.75 -24.11 6.04
N PRO A 167 -8.43 -24.19 5.83
CA PRO A 167 -7.91 -24.31 4.48
C PRO A 167 -8.37 -25.65 3.87
N ASP A 168 -8.82 -25.61 2.62
CA ASP A 168 -9.18 -26.82 1.87
C ASP A 168 -7.96 -27.73 1.60
N GLY A 169 -6.74 -27.20 1.79
CA GLY A 169 -5.47 -27.93 1.68
C GLY A 169 -4.26 -27.04 2.02
N PRO A 170 -3.04 -27.62 2.07
CA PRO A 170 -1.82 -26.83 2.24
C PRO A 170 -1.60 -25.86 1.07
N LEU A 171 -0.92 -24.74 1.32
CA LEU A 171 -0.51 -23.82 0.27
C LEU A 171 0.46 -24.53 -0.71
N PRO A 172 0.41 -24.22 -2.02
CA PRO A 172 1.37 -24.75 -2.97
C PRO A 172 2.81 -24.35 -2.62
N GLU A 173 3.79 -25.22 -2.91
CA GLU A 173 5.22 -24.97 -2.62
C GLU A 173 5.83 -23.78 -3.39
N TYR A 174 5.12 -23.24 -4.38
CA TYR A 174 5.59 -22.12 -5.21
C TYR A 174 5.17 -20.74 -4.68
N LEU A 175 4.48 -20.69 -3.54
CA LEU A 175 4.17 -19.45 -2.80
C LEU A 175 5.19 -19.25 -1.67
#